data_AF-A0A2W2C0X7-F1
#
_entry.id   AF-A0A2W2C0X7-F1
#
_cell.length_a   1.000
_cell.length_b   1.000
_cell.length_c   1.000
_cell.angle_alpha   90.00
_cell.angle_beta   90.00
_cell.angle_gamma   90.00
#
_symmetry.space_group_name_H-M   'P 1'
#
loop_
_entity.id
_entity.type
_entity.pdbx_description
1 polymer ?
#
loop_
_entity_poly.entity_id
_entity_poly.type
_entity_poly.pdbx_seq_one_letter_code
_entity_poly.pdbx_strand_id
1 'polypeptide(L)'
;MRRIAGRLTVAAALLVLAACGRATEADVAAADDGPAPAASASCTDGPPEATVSDPGAEPRTLMELAPSAGDTGGIDLSLTIHTTATVDGVARPAMAAQPMVIGMAMTVEEVTDDEITTAIAYDRVEADGVDAATRASLETVVGIGGTITTTRSGAFVDGGLDLAGLDPQLAPMMRQLEEELASLTIPLPTVPVGIGATWDVVTDVDAQGITWCTTTGYELTAFDGDAYELAVEASQRLEPGTIEEGGVTIDVVEGSGSSTGTSGGRLSFPVAVEGSSNATNSVVMASDGAGTEQTVEVKTAIQAEITGRG
;
A
#
# COMPACT_ATOMS: atom_id res chain seq x y z
N MET A 1 51.14 27.84 16.55
CA MET A 1 49.74 28.24 16.29
C MET A 1 49.38 27.87 14.85
N ARG A 2 48.72 26.72 14.64
CA ARG A 2 48.16 26.31 13.34
C ARG A 2 46.70 25.97 13.59
N ARG A 3 45.78 26.75 13.01
CA ARG A 3 44.33 26.52 13.08
C ARG A 3 43.97 25.48 12.03
N ILE A 4 43.38 24.38 12.48
CA ILE A 4 42.77 23.34 11.65
C ILE A 4 41.42 23.89 11.20
N ALA A 5 41.26 24.09 9.88
CA ALA A 5 39.98 24.40 9.27
C ALA A 5 39.18 23.10 9.14
N GLY A 6 38.22 22.90 10.05
CA GLY A 6 37.21 21.85 9.92
C GLY A 6 36.19 22.24 8.87
N ARG A 7 36.18 21.54 7.74
CA ARG A 7 35.04 21.49 6.82
C ARG A 7 34.06 20.48 7.40
N LEU A 8 32.96 20.97 8.00
CA LEU A 8 31.81 20.15 8.34
C LEU A 8 31.04 19.87 7.05
N THR A 9 31.24 18.69 6.46
CA THR A 9 30.32 18.13 5.48
C THR A 9 29.12 17.58 6.24
N VAL A 10 28.07 18.39 6.38
CA VAL A 10 26.73 17.95 6.77
C VAL A 10 26.06 17.44 5.49
N ALA A 11 26.16 16.15 5.24
CA ALA A 11 25.49 15.46 4.14
C ALA A 11 25.16 14.04 4.63
N ALA A 12 24.06 13.90 5.35
CA ALA A 12 23.45 12.61 5.68
C ALA A 12 22.00 12.87 6.18
N ALA A 13 21.08 11.99 5.79
CA ALA A 13 19.66 11.90 6.18
C ALA A 13 18.67 12.83 5.46
N LEU A 14 18.38 12.54 4.18
CA LEU A 14 17.28 13.17 3.42
C LEU A 14 16.68 12.17 2.41
N LEU A 15 16.24 11.02 2.91
CA LEU A 15 15.74 9.92 2.09
C LEU A 15 14.49 9.22 2.65
N VAL A 16 13.81 9.82 3.64
CA VAL A 16 12.77 9.11 4.43
C VAL A 16 11.41 9.84 4.46
N LEU A 17 11.27 11.00 3.83
CA LEU A 17 10.08 11.85 3.96
C LEU A 17 9.25 11.91 2.67
N ALA A 18 8.60 10.79 2.30
CA ALA A 18 7.52 10.78 1.30
C ALA A 18 6.11 10.73 1.93
N ALA A 19 6.01 10.66 3.25
CA ALA A 19 4.77 10.74 4.00
C ALA A 19 5.19 11.10 5.44
N CYS A 20 4.94 12.28 6.00
CA CYS A 20 3.63 12.68 6.51
C CYS A 20 3.70 14.05 7.25
N GLY A 21 2.54 14.61 7.62
CA GLY A 21 2.29 15.63 8.66
C GLY A 21 1.47 16.83 8.31
N ARG A 22 0.34 17.15 9.03
CA ARG A 22 -0.51 18.40 9.26
C ARG A 22 -0.15 19.16 10.58
N ALA A 23 -0.65 20.37 10.72
CA ALA A 23 -0.74 21.22 11.90
C ALA A 23 -2.17 21.79 11.97
N THR A 24 -2.39 22.67 12.94
CA THR A 24 -3.68 23.24 13.31
C THR A 24 -3.97 24.55 12.58
N GLU A 25 -5.20 24.60 12.07
CA GLU A 25 -6.00 25.66 11.45
C GLU A 25 -5.63 27.15 11.63
N ALA A 26 -5.61 27.87 10.49
CA ALA A 26 -6.06 29.25 10.40
C ALA A 26 -6.99 29.47 9.18
N ASP A 27 -8.17 29.98 9.51
CA ASP A 27 -9.39 30.32 8.77
C ASP A 27 -9.20 31.22 7.52
N VAL A 28 -9.68 30.79 6.33
CA VAL A 28 -10.05 31.70 5.23
C VAL A 28 -11.27 31.19 4.44
N ALA A 29 -12.24 32.08 4.27
CA ALA A 29 -13.57 31.87 3.73
C ALA A 29 -13.72 31.93 2.19
N ALA A 30 -14.60 31.06 1.70
CA ALA A 30 -15.65 31.20 0.66
C ALA A 30 -15.35 31.77 -0.76
N ALA A 31 -15.55 30.94 -1.80
CA ALA A 31 -16.74 30.90 -2.67
C ALA A 31 -16.42 30.54 -4.14
N ASP A 32 -17.02 29.45 -4.68
CA ASP A 32 -17.60 29.42 -6.04
C ASP A 32 -18.56 28.21 -6.22
N ASP A 33 -19.75 28.46 -6.76
CA ASP A 33 -20.87 27.51 -6.94
C ASP A 33 -20.73 26.75 -8.28
N GLY A 34 -19.93 25.69 -8.29
CA GLY A 34 -19.93 24.66 -9.34
C GLY A 34 -20.90 23.51 -9.03
N PRO A 35 -21.32 22.70 -10.03
CA PRO A 35 -22.18 21.53 -9.77
C PRO A 35 -21.47 20.61 -8.78
N ALA A 36 -22.17 20.30 -7.68
CA ALA A 36 -21.64 19.55 -6.55
C ALA A 36 -20.94 18.27 -7.03
N PRO A 37 -19.64 18.06 -6.72
CA PRO A 37 -19.05 16.74 -6.85
C PRO A 37 -19.88 15.77 -6.02
N ALA A 38 -20.06 14.54 -6.54
CA ALA A 38 -20.73 13.46 -5.84
C ALA A 38 -20.28 13.47 -4.37
N ALA A 39 -21.26 13.46 -3.45
CA ALA A 39 -21.05 13.60 -2.03
C ALA A 39 -19.83 12.78 -1.60
N SER A 40 -18.87 13.47 -0.97
CA SER A 40 -17.70 12.89 -0.32
C SER A 40 -18.13 11.68 0.49
N ALA A 41 -17.88 10.48 -0.04
CA ALA A 41 -17.94 9.26 0.75
C ALA A 41 -16.94 9.46 1.88
N SER A 42 -17.46 9.77 3.07
CA SER A 42 -16.71 9.70 4.32
C SER A 42 -16.17 8.29 4.42
N CYS A 43 -14.91 8.19 4.76
CA CYS A 43 -14.20 6.93 4.92
C CYS A 43 -14.97 6.13 5.97
N THR A 44 -15.43 4.95 5.59
CA THR A 44 -16.33 4.17 6.43
C THR A 44 -15.49 3.50 7.50
N ASP A 45 -15.72 3.86 8.77
CA ASP A 45 -15.08 3.22 9.92
C ASP A 45 -15.56 1.76 10.00
N GLY A 46 -14.68 0.79 9.75
CA GLY A 46 -15.00 -0.64 9.81
C GLY A 46 -14.14 -1.54 8.91
N PRO A 47 -14.26 -2.88 9.07
CA PRO A 47 -13.56 -3.82 8.20
C PRO A 47 -13.99 -3.64 6.73
N PRO A 48 -13.08 -3.86 5.77
CA PRO A 48 -13.36 -3.64 4.37
C PRO A 48 -14.43 -4.63 3.85
N GLU A 49 -15.59 -4.11 3.46
CA GLU A 49 -16.70 -4.91 2.93
C GLU A 49 -16.92 -4.64 1.42
N ALA A 50 -17.14 -5.71 0.67
CA ALA A 50 -17.48 -5.62 -0.76
C ALA A 50 -18.95 -5.24 -0.97
N THR A 51 -19.19 -4.11 -1.63
CA THR A 51 -20.52 -3.65 -2.01
C THR A 51 -20.75 -3.87 -3.51
N VAL A 52 -21.59 -4.85 -3.85
CA VAL A 52 -21.90 -5.18 -5.25
C VAL A 52 -22.79 -4.11 -5.87
N SER A 53 -22.31 -3.49 -6.95
CA SER A 53 -23.04 -2.50 -7.75
C SER A 53 -23.73 -3.14 -8.96
N ASP A 54 -23.08 -4.10 -9.61
CA ASP A 54 -23.67 -4.97 -10.65
C ASP A 54 -23.31 -6.44 -10.35
N PRO A 55 -24.28 -7.35 -10.19
CA PRO A 55 -23.99 -8.77 -9.94
C PRO A 55 -23.51 -9.56 -11.18
N GLY A 56 -23.44 -8.93 -12.36
CA GLY A 56 -22.95 -9.56 -13.59
C GLY A 56 -23.90 -10.56 -14.24
N ALA A 57 -23.41 -11.26 -15.26
CA ALA A 57 -24.17 -12.21 -16.07
C ALA A 57 -24.46 -13.53 -15.33
N GLU A 58 -25.49 -14.26 -15.78
CA GLU A 58 -25.73 -15.65 -15.34
C GLU A 58 -24.82 -16.64 -16.09
N PRO A 59 -24.39 -17.77 -15.48
CA PRO A 59 -24.71 -18.19 -14.11
C PRO A 59 -23.90 -17.45 -13.06
N ARG A 60 -24.55 -17.09 -11.95
CA ARG A 60 -23.88 -16.49 -10.78
C ARG A 60 -23.50 -17.54 -9.74
N THR A 61 -22.34 -17.35 -9.13
CA THR A 61 -21.75 -18.27 -8.15
C THR A 61 -21.18 -17.47 -6.99
N LEU A 62 -21.29 -18.02 -5.78
CA LEU A 62 -20.64 -17.42 -4.61
C LEU A 62 -19.12 -17.61 -4.72
N MET A 63 -18.35 -16.53 -4.63
CA MET A 63 -16.90 -16.57 -4.60
C MET A 63 -16.45 -16.63 -3.14
N GLU A 64 -15.98 -17.80 -2.71
CA GLU A 64 -15.58 -18.05 -1.33
C GLU A 64 -14.25 -18.80 -1.32
N LEU A 65 -13.30 -18.34 -0.50
CA LEU A 65 -11.99 -18.96 -0.34
C LEU A 65 -12.15 -20.33 0.35
N ALA A 66 -11.63 -21.36 -0.31
CA ALA A 66 -11.67 -22.74 0.16
C ALA A 66 -10.29 -23.42 0.11
N PRO A 67 -9.23 -22.82 0.71
CA PRO A 67 -7.95 -23.50 0.83
C PRO A 67 -8.03 -24.66 1.82
N SER A 68 -7.02 -25.53 1.77
CA SER A 68 -6.77 -26.58 2.75
C SER A 68 -5.58 -26.22 3.62
N ALA A 69 -5.64 -26.57 4.91
CA ALA A 69 -4.48 -26.48 5.77
C ALA A 69 -3.31 -27.31 5.22
N GLY A 70 -2.12 -26.70 5.17
CA GLY A 70 -0.92 -27.25 4.54
C GLY A 70 -0.75 -26.87 3.06
N ASP A 71 -1.71 -26.18 2.44
CA ASP A 71 -1.51 -25.62 1.11
C ASP A 71 -0.37 -24.59 1.15
N THR A 72 0.48 -24.64 0.13
CA THR A 72 1.66 -23.78 0.02
C THR A 72 1.66 -23.07 -1.31
N GLY A 73 2.26 -21.89 -1.33
CA GLY A 73 2.47 -21.12 -2.53
C GLY A 73 3.60 -20.12 -2.32
N GLY A 74 4.00 -19.46 -3.40
CA GLY A 74 4.89 -18.32 -3.30
C GLY A 74 4.55 -17.31 -4.37
N ILE A 75 4.94 -16.07 -4.12
CA ILE A 75 4.84 -14.98 -5.10
C ILE A 75 6.17 -14.23 -5.13
N ASP A 76 6.52 -13.71 -6.30
CA ASP A 76 7.49 -12.64 -6.44
C ASP A 76 6.70 -11.35 -6.75
N LEU A 77 6.92 -10.33 -5.92
CA LEU A 77 6.42 -8.97 -6.11
C LEU A 77 7.53 -8.12 -6.71
N SER A 78 7.37 -7.68 -7.95
CA SER A 78 8.28 -6.76 -8.63
C SER A 78 7.75 -5.33 -8.50
N LEU A 79 8.58 -4.42 -8.01
CA LEU A 79 8.23 -3.02 -7.75
C LEU A 79 9.20 -2.09 -8.48
N THR A 80 8.67 -1.10 -9.18
CA THR A 80 9.46 0.02 -9.70
C THR A 80 8.84 1.32 -9.20
N ILE A 81 9.61 2.08 -8.41
CA ILE A 81 9.16 3.32 -7.79
C ILE A 81 9.89 4.49 -8.43
N HIS A 82 9.14 5.50 -8.88
CA HIS A 82 9.67 6.75 -9.39
C HIS A 82 9.16 7.91 -8.57
N THR A 83 10.08 8.63 -7.90
CA THR A 83 9.72 9.74 -7.03
C THR A 83 10.32 11.04 -7.54
N THR A 84 9.45 12.05 -7.64
CA THR A 84 9.85 13.44 -7.92
C THR A 84 9.36 14.32 -6.77
N ALA A 85 10.10 15.38 -6.48
CA ALA A 85 9.73 16.30 -5.43
C ALA A 85 10.01 17.76 -5.85
N THR A 86 9.17 18.67 -5.38
CA THR A 86 9.42 20.11 -5.45
C THR A 86 9.43 20.69 -4.03
N VAL A 87 10.30 21.67 -3.78
CA VAL A 87 10.39 22.40 -2.52
C VAL A 87 10.27 23.89 -2.84
N ASP A 88 9.25 24.55 -2.32
CA ASP A 88 8.90 25.94 -2.62
C ASP A 88 8.80 26.17 -4.14
N GLY A 89 8.22 25.19 -4.85
CA GLY A 89 8.10 25.16 -6.31
C GLY A 89 9.41 24.88 -7.07
N VAL A 90 10.54 24.68 -6.37
CA VAL A 90 11.84 24.35 -6.98
C VAL A 90 11.99 22.84 -7.06
N ALA A 91 12.10 22.33 -8.29
CA ALA A 91 12.31 20.91 -8.54
C ALA A 91 13.59 20.40 -7.88
N ARG A 92 13.48 19.28 -7.17
CA ARG A 92 14.60 18.52 -6.63
C ARG A 92 15.08 17.51 -7.68
N PRO A 93 16.34 17.08 -7.64
CA PRO A 93 16.80 15.98 -8.46
C PRO A 93 15.89 14.77 -8.22
N ALA A 94 15.31 14.23 -9.30
CA ALA A 94 14.50 13.03 -9.23
C ALA A 94 15.37 11.87 -8.74
N MET A 95 14.77 11.01 -7.92
CA MET A 95 15.42 9.75 -7.55
C MET A 95 15.37 8.81 -8.74
N ALA A 96 16.49 8.15 -9.04
CA ALA A 96 16.50 7.13 -10.08
C ALA A 96 15.52 6.02 -9.68
N ALA A 97 14.70 5.55 -10.63
CA ALA A 97 13.83 4.42 -10.38
C ALA A 97 14.69 3.19 -10.07
N GLN A 98 14.40 2.52 -8.97
CA GLN A 98 15.09 1.32 -8.54
C GLN A 98 14.09 0.16 -8.61
N PRO A 99 14.28 -0.79 -9.54
CA PRO A 99 13.49 -2.00 -9.54
C PRO A 99 13.90 -2.87 -8.36
N MET A 100 12.91 -3.39 -7.66
CA MET A 100 13.06 -4.32 -6.55
C MET A 100 12.19 -5.54 -6.79
N VAL A 101 12.65 -6.71 -6.37
CA VAL A 101 11.88 -7.95 -6.37
C VAL A 101 11.88 -8.51 -4.95
N ILE A 102 10.69 -8.76 -4.41
CA ILE A 102 10.49 -9.33 -3.07
C ILE A 102 9.75 -10.66 -3.25
N GLY A 103 10.38 -11.74 -2.80
CA GLY A 103 9.77 -13.07 -2.79
C GLY A 103 9.17 -13.40 -1.44
N MET A 104 7.94 -13.91 -1.46
CA MET A 104 7.20 -14.38 -0.30
C MET A 104 6.82 -15.84 -0.48
N ALA A 105 7.16 -16.67 0.50
CA ALA A 105 6.61 -18.01 0.66
C ALA A 105 5.41 -17.95 1.61
N MET A 106 4.38 -18.73 1.31
CA MET A 106 3.13 -18.74 2.04
C MET A 106 2.71 -20.16 2.36
N THR A 107 2.17 -20.38 3.56
CA THR A 107 1.63 -21.67 3.99
C THR A 107 0.33 -21.44 4.73
N VAL A 108 -0.75 -22.08 4.29
CA VAL A 108 -2.03 -22.06 5.00
C VAL A 108 -1.87 -22.94 6.23
N GLU A 109 -1.90 -22.32 7.42
CA GLU A 109 -1.68 -23.04 8.68
C GLU A 109 -2.99 -23.61 9.22
N GLU A 110 -4.04 -22.80 9.19
CA GLU A 110 -5.34 -23.12 9.77
C GLU A 110 -6.48 -22.62 8.89
N VAL A 111 -7.53 -23.43 8.81
CA VAL A 111 -8.76 -23.10 8.10
C VAL A 111 -9.93 -23.48 9.01
N THR A 112 -10.69 -22.49 9.45
CA THR A 112 -11.90 -22.65 10.25
C THR A 112 -13.15 -22.37 9.41
N ASP A 113 -14.33 -22.40 10.02
CA ASP A 113 -15.56 -22.06 9.30
C ASP A 113 -15.59 -20.57 8.87
N ASP A 114 -14.93 -19.68 9.62
CA ASP A 114 -15.00 -18.23 9.41
C ASP A 114 -13.68 -17.63 8.89
N GLU A 115 -12.54 -18.20 9.27
CA GLU A 115 -11.20 -17.59 9.11
C GLU A 115 -10.18 -18.55 8.48
N ILE A 116 -9.20 -17.96 7.80
CA ILE A 116 -8.05 -18.61 7.18
C ILE A 116 -6.79 -17.92 7.68
N THR A 117 -5.92 -18.67 8.36
CA THR A 117 -4.62 -18.20 8.85
C THR A 117 -3.51 -18.68 7.92
N THR A 118 -2.73 -17.75 7.41
CA THR A 118 -1.62 -18.02 6.48
C THR A 118 -0.31 -17.49 7.06
N ALA A 119 0.66 -18.38 7.25
CA ALA A 119 2.02 -17.99 7.54
C ALA A 119 2.68 -17.45 6.26
N ILE A 120 3.44 -16.37 6.42
CA ILE A 120 4.24 -15.76 5.37
C ILE A 120 5.69 -15.74 5.78
N ALA A 121 6.60 -15.85 4.82
CA ALA A 121 8.03 -15.69 5.02
C ALA A 121 8.65 -15.02 3.80
N TYR A 122 9.42 -13.96 4.03
CA TYR A 122 10.24 -13.37 2.97
C TYR A 122 11.44 -14.28 2.72
N ASP A 123 11.55 -14.80 1.50
CA ASP A 123 12.59 -15.76 1.13
C ASP A 123 13.56 -15.22 0.08
N ARG A 124 13.26 -14.05 -0.49
CA ARG A 124 14.06 -13.41 -1.53
C ARG A 124 13.88 -11.90 -1.48
N VAL A 125 14.98 -11.15 -1.61
CA VAL A 125 14.96 -9.72 -1.89
C VAL A 125 16.08 -9.42 -2.88
N GLU A 126 15.74 -8.76 -3.99
CA GLU A 126 16.68 -8.32 -5.00
C GLU A 126 16.44 -6.85 -5.31
N ALA A 127 17.51 -6.06 -5.37
CA ALA A 127 17.43 -4.65 -5.72
C ALA A 127 18.63 -4.28 -6.59
N ASP A 128 18.35 -3.75 -7.78
CA ASP A 128 19.36 -3.29 -8.71
C ASP A 128 19.72 -1.82 -8.46
N GLY A 129 20.97 -1.45 -8.73
CA GLY A 129 21.42 -0.06 -8.63
C GLY A 129 21.62 0.46 -7.19
N VAL A 130 21.40 -0.36 -6.16
CA VAL A 130 21.68 -0.01 -4.76
C VAL A 130 23.15 -0.27 -4.38
N ASP A 131 23.68 0.54 -3.47
CA ASP A 131 25.04 0.35 -2.95
C ASP A 131 25.16 -0.88 -2.04
N ALA A 132 26.39 -1.22 -1.66
CA ALA A 132 26.67 -2.43 -0.90
C ALA A 132 26.07 -2.42 0.52
N ALA A 133 25.95 -1.24 1.15
CA ALA A 133 25.37 -1.13 2.49
C ALA A 133 23.86 -1.34 2.43
N THR A 134 23.17 -0.68 1.49
CA THR A 134 21.72 -0.89 1.29
C THR A 134 21.40 -2.35 0.94
N ARG A 135 22.20 -2.98 0.08
CA ARG A 135 22.03 -4.40 -0.25
C ARG A 135 22.15 -5.31 0.97
N ALA A 136 23.17 -5.11 1.79
CA ALA A 136 23.35 -5.88 3.02
C ALA A 136 22.18 -5.69 4.00
N SER A 137 21.63 -4.47 4.08
CA SER A 137 20.41 -4.20 4.86
C SER A 137 19.20 -4.96 4.31
N LEU A 138 18.96 -4.95 3.00
CA LEU A 138 17.86 -5.68 2.37
C LEU A 138 17.96 -7.20 2.56
N GLU A 139 19.16 -7.76 2.57
CA GLU A 139 19.39 -9.19 2.84
C GLU A 139 18.90 -9.61 4.24
N THR A 140 18.81 -8.69 5.21
CA THR A 140 18.28 -8.99 6.54
C THR A 140 16.76 -9.17 6.58
N VAL A 141 16.06 -8.77 5.51
CA VAL A 141 14.61 -8.99 5.37
C VAL A 141 14.32 -10.46 5.11
N VAL A 142 15.24 -11.18 4.46
CA VAL A 142 15.09 -12.61 4.20
C VAL A 142 15.09 -13.38 5.51
N GLY A 143 14.07 -14.22 5.70
CA GLY A 143 13.81 -14.98 6.91
C GLY A 143 12.89 -14.28 7.90
N ILE A 144 12.52 -13.01 7.67
CA ILE A 144 11.40 -12.40 8.40
C ILE A 144 10.13 -13.12 7.98
N GLY A 145 9.37 -13.57 8.97
CA GLY A 145 8.08 -14.21 8.77
C GLY A 145 6.99 -13.53 9.56
N GLY A 146 5.77 -13.95 9.33
CA GLY A 146 4.60 -13.41 9.98
C GLY A 146 3.37 -14.25 9.70
N THR A 147 2.23 -13.75 10.12
CA THR A 147 0.92 -14.37 9.87
C THR A 147 -0.04 -13.33 9.32
N ILE A 148 -0.95 -13.77 8.45
CA ILE A 148 -2.10 -13.00 8.00
C ILE A 148 -3.34 -13.87 8.20
N THR A 149 -4.35 -13.32 8.83
CA THR A 149 -5.66 -13.93 9.01
C THR A 149 -6.68 -13.18 8.16
N THR A 150 -7.45 -13.93 7.39
CA THR A 150 -8.52 -13.41 6.53
C THR A 150 -9.82 -14.15 6.79
N THR A 151 -10.95 -13.53 6.46
CA THR A 151 -12.24 -14.23 6.40
C THR A 151 -12.30 -15.18 5.20
N ARG A 152 -13.32 -16.03 5.13
CA ARG A 152 -13.64 -16.81 3.91
C ARG A 152 -13.93 -15.96 2.67
N SER A 153 -14.32 -14.71 2.84
CA SER A 153 -14.48 -13.75 1.75
C SER A 153 -13.19 -12.98 1.43
N GLY A 154 -12.06 -13.30 2.05
CA GLY A 154 -10.78 -12.66 1.78
C GLY A 154 -10.64 -11.26 2.38
N ALA A 155 -11.49 -10.86 3.34
CA ALA A 155 -11.29 -9.62 4.07
C ALA A 155 -10.22 -9.81 5.16
N PHE A 156 -9.29 -8.86 5.29
CA PHE A 156 -8.28 -8.86 6.34
C PHE A 156 -8.92 -8.80 7.74
N VAL A 157 -8.44 -9.63 8.66
CA VAL A 157 -8.89 -9.68 10.07
C VAL A 157 -7.77 -9.23 11.00
N ASP A 158 -6.61 -9.86 10.88
CA ASP A 158 -5.44 -9.61 11.72
C ASP A 158 -4.17 -10.05 11.00
N GLY A 159 -3.02 -9.58 11.45
CA GLY A 159 -1.73 -10.00 10.91
C GLY A 159 -0.57 -9.28 11.58
N GLY A 160 0.63 -9.77 11.33
CA GLY A 160 1.83 -9.14 11.86
C GLY A 160 3.12 -9.81 11.41
N LEU A 161 4.19 -9.04 11.40
CA LEU A 161 5.54 -9.54 11.12
C LEU A 161 6.35 -9.74 12.41
N ASP A 162 7.09 -10.84 12.49
CA ASP A 162 8.10 -11.04 13.54
C ASP A 162 9.36 -10.25 13.18
N LEU A 163 9.45 -9.05 13.76
CA LEU A 163 10.60 -8.16 13.57
C LEU A 163 11.75 -8.44 14.55
N ALA A 164 11.73 -9.57 15.27
CA ALA A 164 12.79 -9.91 16.20
C ALA A 164 14.14 -10.08 15.47
N GLY A 165 15.13 -9.27 15.88
CA GLY A 165 16.47 -9.31 15.28
C GLY A 165 16.64 -8.50 14.01
N LEU A 166 15.58 -7.83 13.53
CA LEU A 166 15.67 -6.85 12.45
C LEU A 166 16.51 -5.64 12.87
N ASP A 167 17.26 -5.07 11.92
CA ASP A 167 17.92 -3.79 12.12
C ASP A 167 16.88 -2.70 12.48
N PRO A 168 17.05 -1.96 13.59
CA PRO A 168 16.12 -0.90 13.98
C PRO A 168 15.87 0.15 12.89
N GLN A 169 16.82 0.34 11.95
CA GLN A 169 16.65 1.24 10.81
C GLN A 169 15.64 0.75 9.78
N LEU A 170 15.39 -0.56 9.70
CA LEU A 170 14.44 -1.17 8.77
C LEU A 170 13.07 -1.41 9.39
N ALA A 171 12.94 -1.34 10.71
CA ALA A 171 11.67 -1.55 11.40
C ALA A 171 10.51 -0.67 10.89
N PRO A 172 10.70 0.64 10.57
CA PRO A 172 9.64 1.45 9.99
C PRO A 172 9.17 0.94 8.63
N MET A 173 10.12 0.53 7.76
CA MET A 173 9.82 -0.02 6.44
C MET A 173 9.05 -1.33 6.56
N MET A 174 9.41 -2.22 7.50
CA MET A 174 8.70 -3.48 7.67
C MET A 174 7.30 -3.31 8.25
N ARG A 175 7.08 -2.33 9.14
CA ARG A 175 5.73 -1.99 9.60
C ARG A 175 4.85 -1.46 8.46
N GLN A 176 5.43 -0.65 7.58
CA GLN A 176 4.71 -0.21 6.39
C GLN A 176 4.37 -1.38 5.47
N LEU A 177 5.30 -2.32 5.29
CA LEU A 177 5.02 -3.53 4.50
C LEU A 177 3.94 -4.40 5.16
N GLU A 178 3.87 -4.44 6.48
CA GLU A 178 2.78 -5.10 7.22
C GLU A 178 1.42 -4.47 6.94
N GLU A 179 1.34 -3.14 6.92
CA GLU A 179 0.13 -2.40 6.50
C GLU A 179 -0.23 -2.72 5.04
N GLU A 180 0.76 -2.83 4.15
CA GLU A 180 0.55 -3.22 2.75
C GLU A 180 0.05 -4.67 2.61
N LEU A 181 0.46 -5.60 3.49
CA LEU A 181 -0.04 -6.98 3.46
C LEU A 181 -1.56 -7.06 3.67
N ALA A 182 -2.13 -6.21 4.53
CA ALA A 182 -3.57 -6.11 4.68
C ALA A 182 -4.25 -5.67 3.36
N SER A 183 -3.61 -4.76 2.63
CA SER A 183 -4.10 -4.27 1.33
C SER A 183 -3.95 -5.27 0.17
N LEU A 184 -3.12 -6.31 0.31
CA LEU A 184 -3.01 -7.40 -0.69
C LEU A 184 -4.21 -8.34 -0.66
N THR A 185 -5.01 -8.31 0.41
CA THR A 185 -6.22 -9.10 0.51
C THR A 185 -7.31 -8.51 -0.39
N ILE A 186 -8.09 -9.37 -1.04
CA ILE A 186 -9.17 -8.95 -1.93
C ILE A 186 -10.50 -9.36 -1.30
N PRO A 187 -11.26 -8.42 -0.74
CA PRO A 187 -12.61 -8.71 -0.25
C PRO A 187 -13.52 -9.10 -1.42
N LEU A 188 -13.94 -10.36 -1.42
CA LEU A 188 -14.86 -10.95 -2.39
C LEU A 188 -16.32 -10.69 -1.97
N PRO A 189 -17.26 -10.55 -2.93
CA PRO A 189 -18.67 -10.44 -2.64
C PRO A 189 -19.23 -11.64 -1.86
N THR A 190 -20.04 -11.38 -0.83
CA THR A 190 -20.76 -12.40 -0.06
C THR A 190 -22.07 -12.86 -0.71
N VAL A 191 -22.37 -12.33 -1.91
CA VAL A 191 -23.51 -12.71 -2.73
C VAL A 191 -23.03 -13.34 -4.04
N PRO A 192 -23.82 -14.23 -4.68
CA PRO A 192 -23.43 -14.81 -5.96
C PRO A 192 -23.23 -13.76 -7.05
N VAL A 193 -22.10 -13.85 -7.74
CA VAL A 193 -21.72 -12.97 -8.85
C VAL A 193 -21.34 -13.79 -10.09
N GLY A 194 -21.45 -13.18 -11.27
CA GLY A 194 -20.98 -13.78 -12.52
C GLY A 194 -20.11 -12.81 -13.30
N ILE A 195 -19.65 -13.22 -14.49
CA ILE A 195 -18.76 -12.41 -15.33
C ILE A 195 -19.37 -11.03 -15.60
N GLY A 196 -18.52 -10.00 -15.51
CA GLY A 196 -18.90 -8.59 -15.61
C GLY A 196 -19.51 -8.02 -14.34
N ALA A 197 -19.52 -8.77 -13.23
CA ALA A 197 -19.92 -8.21 -11.94
C ALA A 197 -18.95 -7.13 -11.50
N THR A 198 -19.48 -6.07 -10.89
CA THR A 198 -18.71 -4.97 -10.34
C THR A 198 -19.05 -4.76 -8.87
N TRP A 199 -18.03 -4.50 -8.06
CA TRP A 199 -18.20 -4.13 -6.65
C TRP A 199 -17.12 -3.17 -6.21
N ASP A 200 -17.44 -2.40 -5.19
CA ASP A 200 -16.53 -1.45 -4.57
C ASP A 200 -16.18 -1.90 -3.16
N VAL A 201 -14.93 -1.67 -2.78
CA VAL A 201 -14.44 -1.77 -1.41
C VAL A 201 -13.92 -0.41 -1.00
N VAL A 202 -14.43 0.10 0.11
CA VAL A 202 -13.93 1.35 0.71
C VAL A 202 -13.10 0.98 1.92
N THR A 203 -11.86 1.46 1.95
CA THR A 203 -10.94 1.29 3.08
C THR A 203 -10.42 2.64 3.52
N ASP A 204 -10.26 2.80 4.83
CA ASP A 204 -9.34 3.77 5.40
C ASP A 204 -8.02 3.06 5.73
N VAL A 205 -6.91 3.72 5.44
CA VAL A 205 -5.57 3.26 5.80
C VAL A 205 -4.92 4.38 6.58
N ASP A 206 -4.72 4.16 7.87
CA ASP A 206 -3.95 5.05 8.72
C ASP A 206 -2.46 4.73 8.63
N ALA A 207 -1.72 5.57 7.92
CA ALA A 207 -0.27 5.49 7.83
C ALA A 207 0.34 6.65 8.63
N GLN A 208 0.99 6.33 9.76
CA GLN A 208 1.73 7.31 10.59
C GLN A 208 0.90 8.53 11.04
N GLY A 209 -0.40 8.34 11.27
CA GLY A 209 -1.31 9.42 11.69
C GLY A 209 -1.94 10.20 10.53
N ILE A 210 -1.78 9.72 9.30
CA ILE A 210 -2.52 10.19 8.12
C ILE A 210 -3.50 9.12 7.67
N THR A 211 -4.76 9.52 7.56
CA THR A 211 -5.83 8.66 7.04
C THR A 211 -5.92 8.82 5.52
N TRP A 212 -5.71 7.72 4.80
CA TRP A 212 -5.97 7.61 3.37
C TRP A 212 -7.28 6.88 3.12
N CYS A 213 -8.17 7.51 2.38
CA CYS A 213 -9.43 6.93 2.02
C CYS A 213 -9.34 6.40 0.60
N THR A 214 -9.35 5.08 0.49
CA THR A 214 -9.24 4.36 -0.76
C THR A 214 -10.59 3.79 -1.13
N THR A 215 -11.03 4.04 -2.36
CA THR A 215 -12.14 3.31 -2.97
C THR A 215 -11.58 2.49 -4.11
N THR A 216 -11.66 1.18 -3.97
CA THR A 216 -11.20 0.21 -4.96
C THR A 216 -12.41 -0.44 -5.61
N GLY A 217 -12.58 -0.21 -6.91
CA GLY A 217 -13.53 -0.88 -7.76
C GLY A 217 -12.91 -2.13 -8.39
N TYR A 218 -13.68 -3.21 -8.39
CA TYR A 218 -13.34 -4.49 -8.99
C TYR A 218 -14.36 -4.86 -10.06
N GLU A 219 -13.88 -5.41 -11.18
CA GLU A 219 -14.72 -6.05 -12.20
C GLU A 219 -14.25 -7.50 -12.41
N LEU A 220 -15.16 -8.46 -12.30
CA LEU A 220 -14.88 -9.87 -12.57
C LEU A 220 -14.81 -10.15 -14.08
N THR A 221 -13.61 -10.22 -14.64
CA THR A 221 -13.40 -10.39 -16.09
C THR A 221 -13.38 -11.85 -16.52
N ALA A 222 -12.92 -12.75 -15.64
CA ALA A 222 -12.93 -14.19 -15.87
C ALA A 222 -13.21 -14.96 -14.57
N PHE A 223 -13.95 -16.07 -14.68
CA PHE A 223 -14.23 -16.98 -13.57
C PHE A 223 -14.67 -18.35 -14.10
N ASP A 224 -14.02 -19.42 -13.63
CA ASP A 224 -14.35 -20.80 -14.01
C ASP A 224 -14.90 -21.65 -12.86
N GLY A 225 -15.14 -21.04 -11.70
CA GLY A 225 -15.56 -21.70 -10.47
C GLY A 225 -14.44 -21.84 -9.43
N ASP A 226 -13.18 -21.64 -9.81
CA ASP A 226 -12.05 -21.60 -8.91
C ASP A 226 -11.07 -20.48 -9.29
N ALA A 227 -10.58 -20.47 -10.52
CA ALA A 227 -9.70 -19.43 -11.02
C ALA A 227 -10.50 -18.18 -11.40
N TYR A 228 -10.01 -17.01 -11.02
CA TYR A 228 -10.63 -15.72 -11.29
C TYR A 228 -9.61 -14.70 -11.80
N GLU A 229 -10.09 -13.75 -12.60
CA GLU A 229 -9.36 -12.54 -12.99
C GLU A 229 -10.23 -11.32 -12.71
N LEU A 230 -9.61 -10.27 -12.17
CA LEU A 230 -10.23 -9.00 -11.83
C LEU A 230 -9.52 -7.88 -12.58
N ALA A 231 -10.29 -6.96 -13.17
CA ALA A 231 -9.80 -5.61 -13.43
C ALA A 231 -9.98 -4.78 -12.15
N VAL A 232 -8.98 -3.95 -11.83
CA VAL A 232 -8.93 -3.18 -10.59
C VAL A 232 -8.71 -1.70 -10.92
N GLU A 233 -9.53 -0.83 -10.34
CA GLU A 233 -9.34 0.61 -10.37
C GLU A 233 -9.44 1.13 -8.95
N ALA A 234 -8.47 1.92 -8.49
CA ALA A 234 -8.55 2.55 -7.17
C ALA A 234 -8.40 4.06 -7.28
N SER A 235 -9.11 4.75 -6.40
CA SER A 235 -8.93 6.18 -6.15
C SER A 235 -8.62 6.37 -4.68
N GLN A 236 -7.64 7.23 -4.40
CA GLN A 236 -7.17 7.51 -3.05
C GLN A 236 -7.28 9.01 -2.80
N ARG A 237 -7.75 9.34 -1.60
CA ARG A 237 -7.79 10.70 -1.11
C ARG A 237 -7.28 10.70 0.30
N LEU A 238 -6.28 11.52 0.52
CA LEU A 238 -5.76 11.77 1.83
C LEU A 238 -6.72 12.70 2.56
N GLU A 239 -7.12 12.33 3.77
CA GLU A 239 -7.65 13.31 4.70
C GLU A 239 -6.46 14.14 5.16
N PRO A 240 -6.48 15.48 5.03
CA PRO A 240 -5.38 16.25 5.57
C PRO A 240 -5.27 15.88 7.09
N GLY A 241 -4.12 15.94 7.76
CA GLY A 241 -3.97 15.32 9.11
C GLY A 241 -2.61 15.44 9.80
N THR A 242 -2.56 15.76 11.12
CA THR A 242 -1.36 16.34 11.79
C THR A 242 -0.31 15.33 12.17
N ILE A 243 0.96 15.55 11.77
CA ILE A 243 2.06 14.73 12.28
C ILE A 243 3.22 15.55 12.83
N GLU A 244 3.82 14.95 13.85
CA GLU A 244 5.06 15.36 14.47
C GLU A 244 6.19 14.43 14.02
N GLU A 245 7.19 14.96 13.33
CA GLU A 245 8.38 14.19 12.95
C GLU A 245 9.64 14.88 13.45
N GLY A 246 10.44 14.17 14.27
CA GLY A 246 11.70 14.70 14.76
C GLY A 246 11.58 15.99 15.61
N GLY A 247 10.40 16.26 16.18
CA GLY A 247 10.11 17.50 16.92
C GLY A 247 9.73 18.69 16.04
N VAL A 248 9.42 18.44 14.76
CA VAL A 248 8.87 19.41 13.82
C VAL A 248 7.44 19.00 13.48
N THR A 249 6.51 19.95 13.59
CA THR A 249 5.15 19.82 13.05
C THR A 249 5.22 20.08 11.55
N ILE A 250 4.83 19.09 10.75
CA ILE A 250 4.70 19.21 9.30
C ILE A 250 3.20 19.38 9.02
N ASP A 251 2.78 20.07 7.96
CA ASP A 251 1.40 20.39 7.56
C ASP A 251 0.85 19.62 6.29
N VAL A 252 -0.01 18.57 6.31
CA VAL A 252 -0.41 17.81 5.11
C VAL A 252 -1.66 18.48 4.66
N VAL A 253 -1.49 19.19 3.56
CA VAL A 253 -2.51 20.07 3.03
C VAL A 253 -3.45 19.27 2.15
N GLU A 254 -2.88 18.41 1.30
CA GLU A 254 -3.61 17.69 0.28
C GLU A 254 -2.87 16.42 -0.11
N GLY A 255 -3.62 15.38 -0.48
CA GLY A 255 -3.07 14.21 -1.14
C GLY A 255 -4.12 13.48 -1.94
N SER A 256 -3.71 12.96 -3.09
CA SER A 256 -4.56 12.15 -3.94
C SER A 256 -3.75 11.08 -4.65
N GLY A 257 -4.42 10.00 -5.01
CA GLY A 257 -3.83 8.88 -5.72
C GLY A 257 -4.84 8.22 -6.64
N SER A 258 -4.33 7.53 -7.65
CA SER A 258 -5.13 6.61 -8.45
C SER A 258 -4.28 5.44 -8.89
N SER A 259 -4.91 4.28 -9.04
CA SER A 259 -4.27 3.11 -9.61
C SER A 259 -5.20 2.36 -10.54
N THR A 260 -4.60 1.67 -11.49
CA THR A 260 -5.29 0.74 -12.40
C THR A 260 -4.47 -0.52 -12.51
N GLY A 261 -5.11 -1.68 -12.61
CA GLY A 261 -4.41 -2.93 -12.66
C GLY A 261 -5.28 -4.13 -12.96
N THR A 262 -4.66 -5.30 -12.86
CA THR A 262 -5.30 -6.59 -12.93
C THR A 262 -4.85 -7.43 -11.73
N SER A 263 -5.71 -8.33 -11.28
CA SER A 263 -5.39 -9.31 -10.25
C SER A 263 -5.99 -10.65 -10.61
N GLY A 264 -5.23 -11.73 -10.46
CA GLY A 264 -5.64 -13.09 -10.77
C GLY A 264 -5.28 -14.05 -9.65
N GLY A 265 -6.18 -14.98 -9.39
CA GLY A 265 -6.07 -15.89 -8.26
C GLY A 265 -6.93 -17.14 -8.41
N ARG A 266 -6.94 -17.95 -7.35
CA ARG A 266 -7.77 -19.15 -7.25
C ARG A 266 -8.45 -19.17 -5.90
N LEU A 267 -9.71 -19.56 -5.83
CA LEU A 267 -10.42 -19.69 -4.56
C LEU A 267 -9.80 -20.76 -3.65
N SER A 268 -9.07 -21.72 -4.22
CA SER A 268 -8.27 -22.68 -3.45
C SER A 268 -7.05 -22.08 -2.74
N PHE A 269 -6.74 -20.79 -2.90
CA PHE A 269 -5.60 -20.15 -2.24
C PHE A 269 -5.94 -18.70 -1.82
N PRO A 270 -5.60 -18.27 -0.60
CA PRO A 270 -6.13 -17.01 -0.04
C PRO A 270 -5.53 -15.73 -0.64
N VAL A 271 -4.54 -15.84 -1.54
CA VAL A 271 -3.83 -14.68 -2.11
C VAL A 271 -3.77 -14.77 -3.62
N ALA A 272 -3.85 -13.62 -4.29
CA ALA A 272 -3.66 -13.49 -5.71
C ALA A 272 -2.24 -13.93 -6.11
N VAL A 273 -2.14 -14.74 -7.16
CA VAL A 273 -0.86 -15.29 -7.64
C VAL A 273 -0.38 -14.58 -8.91
N GLU A 274 -1.18 -13.71 -9.50
CA GLU A 274 -0.75 -12.89 -10.62
C GLU A 274 -1.42 -11.53 -10.56
N GLY A 275 -0.78 -10.52 -11.12
CA GLY A 275 -1.36 -9.20 -11.18
C GLY A 275 -0.38 -8.16 -11.67
N SER A 276 -0.91 -7.03 -12.07
CA SER A 276 -0.11 -5.86 -12.43
C SER A 276 -0.83 -4.61 -11.98
N SER A 277 -0.10 -3.57 -11.61
CA SER A 277 -0.69 -2.29 -11.29
C SER A 277 0.23 -1.14 -11.69
N ASN A 278 -0.40 -0.03 -12.06
CA ASN A 278 0.24 1.27 -12.18
C ASN A 278 -0.50 2.21 -11.26
N ALA A 279 0.23 2.86 -10.35
CA ALA A 279 -0.32 3.82 -9.42
C ALA A 279 0.43 5.16 -9.53
N THR A 280 -0.28 6.25 -9.31
CA THR A 280 0.30 7.59 -9.18
C THR A 280 -0.29 8.28 -7.98
N ASN A 281 0.57 8.77 -7.09
CA ASN A 281 0.21 9.47 -5.86
C ASN A 281 0.87 10.84 -5.84
N SER A 282 0.18 11.83 -5.30
CA SER A 282 0.67 13.19 -5.09
C SER A 282 0.31 13.63 -3.69
N VAL A 283 1.29 14.14 -2.94
CA VAL A 283 1.11 14.66 -1.58
C VAL A 283 1.73 16.05 -1.49
N VAL A 284 0.99 17.00 -0.91
CA VAL A 284 1.44 18.35 -0.62
C VAL A 284 1.53 18.51 0.89
N MET A 285 2.74 18.82 1.34
CA MET A 285 3.08 19.12 2.73
C MET A 285 3.54 20.57 2.84
N ALA A 286 3.25 21.23 3.95
CA ALA A 286 3.90 22.45 4.39
C ALA A 286 4.71 22.14 5.65
N SER A 287 5.66 22.96 6.05
CA SER A 287 6.33 22.80 7.35
C SER A 287 6.99 24.10 7.76
N ASP A 288 7.00 24.37 9.06
CA ASP A 288 7.68 25.53 9.63
C ASP A 288 9.11 25.18 10.04
N GLY A 289 10.01 25.13 9.05
CA GLY A 289 11.43 24.87 9.23
C GLY A 289 12.24 26.15 9.46
N ALA A 290 12.94 26.27 10.59
CA ALA A 290 13.89 27.36 10.87
C ALA A 290 13.34 28.80 10.71
N GLY A 291 12.03 28.98 10.92
CA GLY A 291 11.36 30.28 10.83
C GLY A 291 10.94 30.71 9.42
N THR A 292 10.97 29.78 8.45
CA THR A 292 10.41 29.98 7.11
C THR A 292 9.48 28.82 6.79
N GLU A 293 8.26 29.13 6.36
CA GLU A 293 7.31 28.13 5.85
C GLU A 293 7.88 27.53 4.55
N GLN A 294 7.91 26.20 4.46
CA GLN A 294 8.33 25.47 3.27
C GLN A 294 7.22 24.58 2.77
N THR A 295 6.88 24.65 1.48
CA THR A 295 5.95 23.72 0.84
C THR A 295 6.71 22.64 0.07
N VAL A 296 6.40 21.39 0.34
CA VAL A 296 6.97 20.21 -0.32
C VAL A 296 5.87 19.46 -1.05
N GLU A 297 5.98 19.34 -2.37
CA GLU A 297 5.11 18.47 -3.18
C GLU A 297 5.90 17.23 -3.57
N VAL A 298 5.39 16.05 -3.25
CA VAL A 298 5.98 14.75 -3.62
C VAL A 298 5.03 14.04 -4.56
N LYS A 299 5.54 13.60 -5.71
CA LYS A 299 4.82 12.76 -6.66
C LYS A 299 5.53 11.43 -6.81
N THR A 300 4.78 10.36 -6.64
CA THR A 300 5.27 8.99 -6.73
C THR A 300 4.48 8.26 -7.81
N ALA A 301 5.19 7.63 -8.75
CA ALA A 301 4.62 6.65 -9.67
C ALA A 301 5.15 5.27 -9.28
N ILE A 302 4.26 4.30 -9.14
CA ILE A 302 4.57 2.93 -8.72
C ILE A 302 4.09 2.00 -9.83
N GLN A 303 4.96 1.08 -10.23
CA GLN A 303 4.59 -0.07 -11.04
C GLN A 303 4.82 -1.31 -10.22
N ALA A 304 3.80 -2.15 -10.11
CA ALA A 304 3.86 -3.42 -9.40
C ALA A 304 3.46 -4.56 -10.34
N GLU A 305 4.10 -5.70 -10.15
CA GLU A 305 3.75 -6.96 -10.80
C GLU A 305 3.85 -8.09 -9.77
N ILE A 306 2.83 -8.93 -9.70
CA ILE A 306 2.79 -10.13 -8.88
C ILE A 306 2.93 -11.32 -9.83
N THR A 307 3.84 -12.24 -9.51
CA THR A 307 4.00 -13.47 -10.27
C THR A 307 4.09 -14.67 -9.33
N GLY A 308 3.25 -15.67 -9.58
CA GLY A 308 3.20 -16.89 -8.81
C GLY A 308 4.45 -17.72 -9.03
N ARG A 309 4.97 -18.27 -7.94
CA ARG A 309 6.07 -19.21 -7.91
C ARG A 309 5.50 -20.61 -7.68
N GLY A 310 5.71 -21.48 -8.67
CA GLY A 310 5.30 -22.89 -8.63
C GLY A 310 6.37 -23.80 -8.03
#